data_AF-A0A351Y533-F1
#
_entry.id   AF-A0A351Y533-F1
#
_cell.length_a   1.000
_cell.length_b   1.000
_cell.length_c   1.000
_cell.angle_alpha   90.00
_cell.angle_beta   90.00
_cell.angle_gamma   90.00
#
_symmetry.space_group_name_H-M   'P 1'
#
loop_
_entity.id
_entity.type
_entity.pdbx_description
1 polymer ?
#
loop_
_entity_poly.entity_id
_entity_poly.type
_entity_poly.pdbx_seq_one_letter_code
_entity_poly.pdbx_strand_id
1 'polypeptide(L)' 'PCRTCAMLIISCGIKKVVADKKYHAGPESEAMFKEAGVELTYFDETIEKYEKQ' A
#
# COMPACT_ATOMS: atom_id res chain seq x y z
N PRO A 1 -1.20 -2.56 1.73
CA PRO A 1 -0.68 -3.92 1.40
C PRO A 1 0.35 -4.33 2.45
N CYS A 2 0.40 -5.58 2.90
CA CYS A 2 1.49 -6.03 3.78
C CYS A 2 2.81 -6.15 3.00
N ARG A 3 3.94 -6.26 3.70
CA ARG A 3 5.29 -6.38 3.12
C ARG A 3 5.39 -7.49 2.07
N THR A 4 4.83 -8.66 2.35
CA THR A 4 4.85 -9.80 1.42
C THR A 4 4.11 -9.51 0.12
N CYS A 5 2.93 -8.88 0.21
CA CYS A 5 2.20 -8.46 -0.97
C CYS A 5 2.98 -7.40 -1.77
N ALA A 6 3.64 -6.46 -1.09
CA ALA A 6 4.46 -5.45 -1.75
C ALA A 6 5.61 -6.06 -2.56
N MET A 7 6.34 -7.03 -1.99
CA MET A 7 7.39 -7.77 -2.70
C MET A 7 6.86 -8.47 -3.96
N LEU A 8 5.75 -9.22 -3.83
CA LEU A 8 5.16 -9.93 -4.97
C LEU A 8 4.74 -8.98 -6.09
N ILE A 9 4.08 -7.86 -5.74
CA ILE A 9 3.64 -6.85 -6.69
C ILE A 9 4.82 -6.28 -7.48
N ILE A 10 5.91 -5.94 -6.77
CA ILE A 10 7.14 -5.42 -7.38
C ILE A 10 7.76 -6.48 -8.31
N SER A 11 7.90 -7.72 -7.83
CA SER A 11 8.48 -8.82 -8.60
C SER A 11 7.69 -9.17 -9.87
N CYS A 12 6.37 -8.98 -9.86
CA CYS A 12 5.52 -9.19 -11.04
C CYS A 12 5.63 -8.06 -12.09
N GLY A 13 6.35 -6.97 -11.81
CA GLY A 13 6.49 -5.83 -12.72
C GLY A 13 5.25 -4.93 -12.76
N ILE A 14 4.42 -4.96 -11.72
CA ILE A 14 3.24 -4.09 -11.63
C ILE A 14 3.69 -2.64 -11.45
N LYS A 15 3.13 -1.74 -12.24
CA LYS A 15 3.49 -0.31 -12.24
C LYS A 15 2.59 0.57 -11.38
N LYS A 16 1.38 0.10 -11.06
CA LYS A 16 0.38 0.87 -10.32
C LYS A 16 -0.45 -0.03 -9.40
N VAL A 17 -0.61 0.40 -8.16
CA VAL A 17 -1.43 -0.23 -7.13
C VAL A 17 -2.42 0.82 -6.61
N VAL A 18 -3.69 0.44 -6.56
CA VAL A 18 -4.75 1.26 -5.97
C VAL A 18 -5.32 0.49 -4.79
N ALA A 19 -5.33 1.11 -3.61
CA ALA A 19 -5.87 0.50 -2.39
C ALA A 19 -6.99 1.37 -1.84
N ASP A 20 -8.04 0.73 -1.32
CA ASP A 20 -9.20 1.46 -0.77
C ASP A 20 -8.80 2.30 0.47
N LYS A 21 -7.97 1.74 1.36
CA LYS A 21 -7.58 2.36 2.64
C LYS A 21 -6.10 2.22 2.94
N LYS A 22 -5.55 3.17 3.73
CA LYS A 22 -4.20 3.04 4.30
C LYS A 22 -4.14 1.89 5.28
N TYR A 23 -3.23 0.96 5.01
CA TYR A 23 -2.98 -0.18 5.89
C TYR A 23 -2.13 0.29 7.09
N HIS A 24 -2.45 -0.18 8.30
CA HIS A 24 -1.71 0.20 9.53
C HIS A 24 -0.22 -0.19 9.48
N ALA A 25 0.15 -1.22 8.68
CA ALA A 25 1.53 -1.60 8.40
C ALA A 25 2.06 -1.02 7.07
N GLY A 26 1.51 0.11 6.62
CA GLY A 26 1.80 0.76 5.34
C GLY A 26 3.22 1.34 5.13
N PRO A 27 3.95 1.88 6.14
CA PRO A 27 5.12 2.71 5.86
C PRO A 27 6.28 1.94 5.21
N GLU A 28 6.48 0.66 5.55
CA GLU A 28 7.50 -0.16 4.90
C GLU A 28 7.11 -0.46 3.43
N SER A 29 5.87 -0.86 3.17
CA SER A 29 5.40 -1.15 1.81
C SER A 29 5.40 0.09 0.90
N GLU A 30 5.11 1.26 1.45
CA GLU A 30 5.16 2.54 0.72
C GLU A 30 6.59 2.88 0.30
N ALA A 31 7.57 2.67 1.18
CA ALA A 31 8.98 2.84 0.86
C ALA A 31 9.42 1.87 -0.26
N MET A 32 9.02 0.59 -0.16
CA MET A 32 9.34 -0.42 -1.18
C MET A 32 8.76 -0.06 -2.55
N PHE A 33 7.50 0.39 -2.62
CA PHE A 33 6.91 0.80 -3.89
C PHE A 33 7.58 2.04 -4.47
N LYS A 34 7.95 3.01 -3.61
CA LYS A 34 8.67 4.22 -4.04
C LYS A 34 10.05 3.90 -4.60
N GLU A 35 10.80 3.00 -3.95
CA GLU A 35 12.11 2.54 -4.44
C GLU A 35 11.98 1.75 -5.75
N ALA A 36 10.92 0.95 -5.89
CA ALA A 36 10.66 0.16 -7.10
C ALA A 36 9.97 0.94 -8.24
N GLY A 37 9.64 2.22 -8.04
CA GLY A 37 8.94 3.03 -9.05
C GLY A 37 7.49 2.59 -9.31
N VAL A 38 6.85 1.95 -8.33
CA VAL A 38 5.45 1.53 -8.40
C VAL A 38 4.57 2.64 -7.82
N GLU A 39 3.59 3.11 -8.60
CA GLU A 39 2.66 4.14 -8.16
C GLU A 39 1.64 3.54 -7.19
N LEU A 40 1.62 4.01 -5.94
CA LEU A 40 0.62 3.63 -4.94
C LEU A 40 -0.35 4.79 -4.71
N THR A 41 -1.64 4.52 -4.94
CA THR A 41 -2.72 5.49 -4.70
C THR A 41 -3.75 4.91 -3.73
N TYR A 42 -4.29 5.76 -2.87
CA TYR A 42 -5.34 5.39 -1.94
C TYR A 42 -6.65 6.07 -2.35
N PHE A 43 -7.78 5.35 -2.31
CA PHE A 43 -9.10 5.87 -2.72
C PHE A 43 -9.67 6.84 -1.68
N ASP A 44 -9.44 6.55 -0.40
CA ASP A 44 -9.88 7.36 0.73
C ASP A 44 -8.66 7.84 1.55
N GLU A 45 -8.43 9.15 1.61
CA GLU A 45 -7.43 9.74 2.53
C GLU A 45 -7.94 9.74 3.98
N THR A 46 -9.20 9.38 4.19
CA THR A 46 -9.86 9.27 5.49
C THR A 46 -9.53 7.93 6.14
N ILE A 47 -8.75 8.00 7.24
CA ILE A 47 -8.46 6.86 8.10
C ILE A 47 -9.80 6.31 8.62
N GLU A 48 -10.06 5.03 8.37
CA GLU A 48 -11.25 4.36 8.86
C GLU A 48 -11.19 4.27 10.40
N LYS A 49 -11.95 5.12 11.09
CA LYS A 49 -12.14 5.04 12.55
C LYS A 49 -13.21 4.01 12.85
N TYR A 50 -12.81 2.86 13.38
CA TYR A 50 -13.73 1.91 14.00
C TYR A 50 -14.01 2.36 15.43
N GLU A 51 -15.27 2.59 15.78
CA GLU A 51 -15.73 3.05 17.11
C GLU A 51 -15.56 1.99 18.24
N LYS A 52 -14.93 0.85 17.98
CA LYS A 52 -14.87 -0.28 18.94
C LYS A 52 -13.49 -0.95 19.04
N GLN A 53 -12.43 -0.15 19.11
CA GLN A 53 -11.11 -0.65 19.54
C GLN A 53 -10.75 -0.09 20.92
#